data_AF-A0A0B0MIL5-F1
#
_entry.id   AF-A0A0B0MIL5-F1
#
_cell.length_a   1.000
_cell.length_b   1.000
_cell.length_c   1.000
_cell.angle_alpha   90.00
_cell.angle_beta   90.00
_cell.angle_gamma   90.00
#
_symmetry.space_group_name_H-M   'P 1'
#
loop_
_entity.id
_entity.type
_entity.pdbx_description
1 polymer ?
#
loop_
_entity_poly.entity_id
_entity_poly.type
_entity_poly.pdbx_seq_one_letter_code
_entity_poly.pdbx_strand_id
1 'polypeptide(L)'
;MVFKPPKSGKQDLVGFDLGTEEFRFLELPDFCLDKLFCYDIKAMGGYICLTATYREIDTVVVDVWIMEEYGVKESWIKLISCYQPEFIPDSPFAVPLAFSKNGDKVLFNISYKCRIFNNWYSLMDKFVWYDLCGERIEKVEIRGIPSVFEVHFYVESLVPINGNAVMINNEMP
;
A
#
# COMPACT_ATOMS: atom_id res chain seq x y z
N MET A 1 -15.11 -8.29 -23.92
CA MET A 1 -14.65 -6.90 -24.16
C MET A 1 -13.30 -6.91 -24.88
N VAL A 2 -13.06 -5.96 -25.80
CA VAL A 2 -11.76 -5.79 -26.47
C VAL A 2 -10.89 -4.87 -25.62
N PHE A 3 -9.78 -5.40 -25.10
CA PHE A 3 -8.77 -4.65 -24.36
C PHE A 3 -8.16 -3.60 -25.31
N LYS A 4 -8.48 -2.31 -25.10
CA LYS A 4 -7.77 -1.22 -25.77
C LYS A 4 -6.62 -0.81 -24.86
N PRO A 5 -5.35 -1.00 -25.27
CA PRO A 5 -4.24 -0.51 -24.48
C PRO A 5 -4.35 1.02 -24.31
N PRO A 6 -4.01 1.56 -23.13
CA PRO A 6 -4.11 2.98 -22.86
C PRO A 6 -3.25 3.79 -23.85
N LYS A 7 -3.83 4.88 -24.36
CA LYS A 7 -3.21 5.74 -25.41
C LYS A 7 -2.23 6.79 -24.86
N SER A 8 -1.85 6.72 -23.59
CA SER A 8 -0.84 7.60 -22.98
C SER A 8 -0.22 6.93 -21.75
N GLY A 9 0.91 7.44 -21.25
CA GLY A 9 1.59 7.00 -20.02
C GLY A 9 0.82 7.25 -18.71
N LYS A 10 -0.52 7.09 -18.72
CA LYS A 10 -1.36 7.09 -17.54
C LYS A 10 -1.28 5.72 -16.88
N GLN A 11 -1.16 5.71 -15.56
CA GLN A 11 -1.27 4.49 -14.75
C GLN A 11 -2.75 4.26 -14.47
N ASP A 12 -3.21 3.03 -14.68
CA ASP A 12 -4.60 2.63 -14.46
C ASP A 12 -4.64 1.59 -13.33
N LEU A 13 -5.58 1.74 -12.39
CA LEU A 13 -5.90 0.70 -11.44
C LEU A 13 -7.03 -0.17 -12.02
N VAL A 14 -6.79 -1.48 -12.09
CA VAL A 14 -7.73 -2.43 -12.69
C VAL A 14 -8.08 -3.51 -11.67
N GLY A 15 -9.37 -3.70 -11.43
CA GLY A 15 -9.90 -4.84 -10.69
C GLY A 15 -10.43 -5.91 -11.65
N PHE A 16 -10.35 -7.17 -11.24
CA PHE A 16 -11.02 -8.29 -11.92
C PHE A 16 -12.11 -8.83 -11.00
N ASP A 17 -13.35 -8.82 -11.46
CA ASP A 17 -14.49 -9.35 -10.72
C ASP A 17 -14.63 -10.86 -11.00
N LEU A 18 -14.50 -11.69 -9.95
CA LEU A 18 -14.60 -13.14 -10.08
C LEU A 18 -16.02 -13.65 -10.31
N GLY A 19 -17.04 -12.87 -9.94
CA GLY A 19 -18.45 -13.25 -10.10
C GLY A 19 -18.97 -12.96 -11.50
N THR A 20 -18.56 -11.83 -12.09
CA THR A 20 -18.94 -11.47 -13.48
C THR A 20 -17.89 -11.85 -14.52
N GLU A 21 -16.67 -12.21 -14.10
CA GLU A 21 -15.51 -12.45 -14.97
C GLU A 21 -15.12 -11.23 -15.83
N GLU A 22 -15.37 -10.02 -15.32
CA GLU A 22 -15.12 -8.77 -16.04
C GLU A 22 -14.03 -7.93 -15.37
N PHE A 23 -13.25 -7.23 -16.20
CA PHE A 23 -12.32 -6.20 -15.73
C PHE A 23 -13.06 -4.88 -15.51
N ARG A 24 -12.76 -4.23 -14.39
CA ARG A 24 -13.23 -2.88 -14.07
C ARG A 24 -12.05 -1.95 -13.87
N PHE A 25 -12.17 -0.74 -14.39
CA PHE A 25 -11.23 0.33 -14.10
C PHE A 25 -11.65 1.02 -12.82
N LEU A 26 -10.69 1.25 -11.93
CA LEU A 26 -10.86 2.00 -10.70
C LEU A 26 -10.11 3.31 -10.88
N GLU A 27 -10.78 4.42 -10.57
CA GLU A 27 -10.13 5.71 -10.62
C GLU A 27 -9.16 5.86 -9.45
N LEU A 28 -7.96 6.35 -9.75
CA LEU A 28 -6.96 6.68 -8.75
C LEU A 28 -7.34 7.97 -7.99
N PRO A 29 -6.86 8.18 -6.76
CA PRO A 29 -6.98 9.46 -6.08
C PRO A 29 -6.27 10.56 -6.86
N ASP A 30 -6.67 11.81 -6.60
CA ASP A 30 -6.03 12.97 -7.22
C ASP A 30 -4.66 13.24 -6.57
N PHE A 31 -3.60 12.64 -7.10
CA PHE A 31 -2.21 12.93 -6.75
C PHE A 31 -1.33 13.10 -8.00
N CYS A 32 -0.15 13.72 -7.83
CA CYS A 32 0.74 14.04 -8.94
C CYS A 32 1.43 12.79 -9.52
N LEU A 33 0.76 12.10 -10.44
CA LEU A 33 1.32 10.96 -11.19
C LEU A 33 2.63 11.31 -11.91
N ASP A 34 2.78 12.57 -12.36
CA ASP A 34 3.98 13.02 -13.09
C ASP A 34 5.25 13.06 -12.22
N LYS A 35 5.11 13.08 -10.90
CA LYS A 35 6.23 13.08 -9.93
C LYS A 35 6.47 11.70 -9.30
N LEU A 36 5.62 10.73 -9.65
CA LEU A 36 5.59 9.43 -8.99
C LEU A 36 6.85 8.64 -9.30
N PHE A 37 7.57 8.26 -8.24
CA PHE A 37 8.72 7.37 -8.33
C PHE A 37 8.30 5.91 -8.19
N CYS A 38 7.37 5.64 -7.27
CA CYS A 38 6.87 4.30 -7.00
C CYS A 38 5.44 4.39 -6.45
N TYR A 39 4.64 3.38 -6.74
CA TYR A 39 3.40 3.12 -6.01
C TYR A 39 3.25 1.62 -5.75
N ASP A 40 2.48 1.31 -4.72
CA ASP A 40 2.09 -0.06 -4.38
C ASP A 40 0.62 -0.07 -3.94
N ILE A 41 -0.06 -1.18 -4.21
CA ILE A 41 -1.47 -1.37 -3.87
C ILE A 41 -1.59 -2.64 -3.05
N LYS A 42 -2.18 -2.53 -1.86
CA LYS A 42 -2.37 -3.63 -0.92
C LYS A 42 -3.78 -3.61 -0.35
N ALA A 43 -4.23 -4.76 0.12
CA ALA A 43 -5.42 -4.84 0.97
C ALA A 43 -4.97 -4.76 2.44
N MET A 44 -5.44 -3.75 3.18
CA MET A 44 -5.13 -3.56 4.59
C MET A 44 -6.41 -3.24 5.35
N GLY A 45 -6.73 -4.03 6.37
CA GLY A 45 -7.88 -3.76 7.25
C GLY A 45 -9.22 -3.71 6.51
N GLY A 46 -9.39 -4.45 5.42
CA GLY A 46 -10.61 -4.42 4.59
C GLY A 46 -10.62 -3.35 3.49
N TYR A 47 -9.67 -2.41 3.50
CA TYR A 47 -9.58 -1.34 2.52
C TYR A 47 -8.57 -1.64 1.42
N ILE A 48 -8.80 -1.10 0.22
CA ILE A 48 -7.72 -0.93 -0.76
C ILE A 48 -6.85 0.21 -0.26
N CYS A 49 -5.57 -0.06 -0.10
CA CYS A 49 -4.57 0.91 0.28
C CYS A 49 -3.61 1.15 -0.88
N LEU A 50 -3.44 2.41 -1.27
CA LEU A 50 -2.48 2.86 -2.27
C LEU A 50 -1.39 3.64 -1.57
N THR A 51 -0.15 3.17 -1.66
CA THR A 51 1.02 3.96 -1.25
C THR A 51 1.62 4.61 -2.49
N ALA A 52 1.85 5.92 -2.42
CA ALA A 52 2.42 6.71 -3.50
C ALA A 52 3.66 7.45 -2.99
N THR A 53 4.80 7.12 -3.58
CA THR A 53 6.09 7.73 -3.25
C THR A 53 6.54 8.63 -4.41
N TYR A 54 6.75 9.91 -4.13
CA TYR A 54 7.11 10.90 -5.14
C TYR A 54 8.13 11.91 -4.61
N ARG A 55 8.84 12.56 -5.54
CA ARG A 55 9.84 13.57 -5.19
C ARG A 55 9.21 14.96 -5.21
N GLU A 56 9.41 15.69 -4.13
CA GLU A 56 9.28 17.15 -4.06
C GLU A 56 10.68 17.78 -4.05
N ILE A 57 10.77 19.10 -4.26
CA ILE A 57 12.00 19.84 -4.63
C ILE A 57 13.25 19.26 -3.94
N ASP A 58 13.25 19.18 -2.61
CA ASP A 58 14.37 18.71 -1.79
C ASP A 58 13.99 17.52 -0.88
N THR A 59 12.88 16.83 -1.14
CA THR A 59 12.42 15.74 -0.26
C THR A 59 11.67 14.65 -1.00
N VAL A 60 11.53 13.50 -0.35
CA VAL A 60 10.67 12.42 -0.81
C VAL A 60 9.44 12.38 0.09
N VAL A 61 8.27 12.41 -0.54
CA VAL A 61 6.98 12.29 0.11
C VAL A 61 6.46 10.88 -0.10
N VAL A 62 5.93 10.29 0.98
CA VAL A 62 5.15 9.06 0.93
C VAL A 62 3.75 9.38 1.41
N ASP A 63 2.81 9.29 0.48
CA ASP A 63 1.39 9.37 0.75
C ASP A 63 0.80 7.97 0.83
N VAL A 64 -0.07 7.76 1.80
CA VAL A 64 -0.86 6.53 1.94
C VAL A 64 -2.32 6.90 1.86
N TRP A 65 -3.00 6.32 0.87
CA TRP A 65 -4.42 6.51 0.62
C TRP A 65 -5.17 5.21 0.92
N ILE A 66 -6.39 5.34 1.42
CA ILE A 66 -7.34 4.23 1.57
C ILE A 66 -8.62 4.55 0.79
N MET A 67 -9.20 3.55 0.14
CA MET A 67 -10.51 3.65 -0.49
C MET A 67 -11.55 3.08 0.47
N GLU A 68 -12.35 3.94 1.10
CA GLU A 68 -13.36 3.50 2.06
C GLU A 68 -14.52 2.76 1.38
N GLU A 69 -14.93 3.21 0.20
CA GLU A 69 -15.98 2.58 -0.59
C GLU A 69 -15.41 2.04 -1.90
N TYR A 70 -15.43 0.72 -2.05
CA TYR A 70 -14.82 0.06 -3.19
C TYR A 70 -15.39 0.57 -4.51
N GLY A 71 -14.52 1.07 -5.39
CA GLY A 71 -14.88 1.54 -6.73
C GLY A 71 -15.37 2.99 -6.81
N VAL A 72 -15.45 3.70 -5.68
CA VAL A 72 -15.89 5.10 -5.64
C VAL A 72 -14.68 6.01 -5.50
N LYS A 73 -14.41 6.84 -6.51
CA LYS A 73 -13.26 7.74 -6.55
C LYS A 73 -13.25 8.71 -5.36
N GLU A 74 -14.41 9.26 -5.03
CA GLU A 74 -14.57 10.25 -3.98
C GLU A 74 -14.35 9.68 -2.57
N SER A 75 -14.31 8.35 -2.43
CA SER A 75 -14.06 7.66 -1.16
C SER A 75 -12.58 7.48 -0.84
N TRP A 76 -11.68 7.90 -1.74
CA TRP A 76 -10.26 7.92 -1.44
C TRP A 76 -9.95 8.96 -0.36
N ILE A 77 -9.42 8.50 0.76
CA ILE A 77 -8.98 9.33 1.87
C ILE A 77 -7.46 9.22 2.00
N LYS A 78 -6.78 10.36 2.07
CA LYS A 78 -5.36 10.39 2.42
C LYS A 78 -5.23 10.13 3.92
N LEU A 79 -4.73 8.96 4.26
CA LEU A 79 -4.53 8.51 5.63
C LEU A 79 -3.27 9.12 6.24
N ILE A 80 -2.17 9.13 5.48
CA ILE A 80 -0.85 9.61 5.93
C ILE A 80 -0.19 10.38 4.80
N SER A 81 0.51 11.45 5.15
CA SER A 81 1.52 12.09 4.32
C SER A 81 2.78 12.28 5.17
N CYS A 82 3.87 11.60 4.81
CA CYS A 82 5.12 11.71 5.57
C CYS A 82 6.27 12.16 4.67
N TYR A 83 7.03 13.11 5.19
CA TYR A 83 8.29 13.55 4.62
C TYR A 83 9.39 12.62 5.11
N GLN A 84 10.15 12.03 4.19
CA GLN A 84 11.35 11.30 4.55
C GLN A 84 12.52 12.29 4.59
N PRO A 85 13.11 12.59 5.76
CA PRO A 85 14.34 13.37 5.81
C PRO A 85 15.50 12.58 5.20
N GLU A 86 16.36 13.33 4.51
CA GLU A 86 17.52 12.93 3.72
C GLU A 86 18.43 11.93 4.45
N PHE A 87 18.85 10.85 3.75
CA PHE A 87 20.19 10.21 3.80
C PHE A 87 20.24 8.82 3.13
N ILE A 88 19.38 8.52 2.16
CA ILE A 88 19.56 7.33 1.30
C ILE A 88 19.38 7.76 -0.15
N PRO A 89 20.32 7.46 -1.06
CA PRO A 89 20.29 7.94 -2.44
C PRO A 89 19.09 7.46 -3.27
N ASP A 90 18.24 6.61 -2.70
CA ASP A 90 17.18 5.85 -3.33
C ASP A 90 16.10 5.54 -2.28
N SER A 91 14.86 5.90 -2.58
CA SER A 91 13.78 6.09 -1.60
C SER A 91 13.39 4.81 -0.82
N PRO A 92 13.12 4.91 0.50
CA PRO A 92 12.45 3.87 1.25
C PRO A 92 11.05 3.57 0.71
N PHE A 93 10.82 2.31 0.37
CA PHE A 93 9.51 1.78 0.03
C PHE A 93 8.77 1.54 1.35
N ALA A 94 7.75 2.34 1.63
CA ALA A 94 6.88 2.11 2.76
C ALA A 94 5.70 1.25 2.32
N VAL A 95 5.37 0.22 3.10
CA VAL A 95 4.22 -0.63 2.84
C VAL A 95 3.38 -0.70 4.12
N PRO A 96 2.15 -0.15 4.12
CA PRO A 96 1.26 -0.19 5.26
C PRO A 96 0.70 -1.61 5.45
N LEU A 97 0.87 -2.18 6.64
CA LEU A 97 0.61 -3.59 6.93
C LEU A 97 -0.70 -3.82 7.68
N ALA A 98 -0.97 -3.01 8.70
CA ALA A 98 -2.12 -3.17 9.57
C ALA A 98 -2.39 -1.90 10.39
N PHE A 99 -3.63 -1.72 10.81
CA PHE A 99 -3.98 -0.79 11.88
C PHE A 99 -3.67 -1.40 13.26
N SER A 100 -3.38 -0.54 14.24
CA SER A 100 -3.39 -0.94 15.65
C SER A 100 -4.81 -1.37 16.03
N LYS A 101 -4.92 -2.12 17.14
CA LYS A 101 -6.23 -2.54 17.66
C LYS A 101 -7.17 -1.37 17.95
N ASN A 102 -6.62 -0.19 18.30
CA ASN A 102 -7.40 1.00 18.61
C ASN A 102 -7.61 1.90 17.38
N GLY A 103 -7.06 1.54 16.22
CA GLY A 103 -7.15 2.34 14.98
C GLY A 103 -6.31 3.63 14.98
N ASP A 104 -5.56 3.90 16.04
CA ASP A 104 -4.77 5.13 16.23
C ASP A 104 -3.37 5.07 15.61
N LYS A 105 -2.90 3.88 15.20
CA LYS A 105 -1.60 3.71 14.56
C LYS A 105 -1.67 2.82 13.34
N VAL A 106 -0.72 2.98 12.43
CA VAL A 106 -0.51 2.11 11.27
C VAL A 106 0.88 1.48 11.35
N LEU A 107 0.96 0.16 11.20
CA LEU A 107 2.23 -0.57 11.11
C LEU A 107 2.75 -0.48 9.68
N PHE A 108 3.99 -0.07 9.51
CA PHE A 108 4.67 -0.04 8.22
C PHE A 108 5.83 -1.02 8.19
N ASN A 109 6.02 -1.66 7.03
CA ASN A 109 7.34 -2.09 6.60
C ASN A 109 8.01 -0.94 5.85
N ILE A 110 9.20 -0.53 6.29
CA ILE A 110 10.05 0.40 5.55
C ILE A 110 11.21 -0.40 4.99
N SER A 111 11.25 -0.50 3.66
CA SER A 111 12.31 -1.18 2.93
C SER A 111 13.25 -0.16 2.30
N TYR A 112 14.47 -0.13 2.79
CA TYR A 112 15.55 0.70 2.29
C TYR A 112 16.27 -0.05 1.20
N LYS A 113 16.23 0.50 -0.01
CA LYS A 113 16.75 -0.19 -1.17
C LYS A 113 17.51 0.80 -2.05
N CYS A 114 18.50 0.32 -2.81
CA CYS A 114 19.32 1.17 -3.69
C CYS A 114 19.43 0.59 -5.10
N ARG A 115 19.69 1.45 -6.07
CA ARG A 115 19.85 1.07 -7.47
C ARG A 115 21.33 0.97 -7.83
N ILE A 116 21.79 -0.22 -8.17
CA ILE A 116 23.16 -0.48 -8.63
C ILE A 116 23.08 -1.20 -9.98
N PHE A 117 23.72 -0.64 -11.01
CA PHE A 117 23.73 -1.20 -12.38
C PHE A 117 22.33 -1.60 -12.91
N ASN A 118 21.32 -0.75 -12.70
CA ASN A 118 19.90 -0.97 -13.02
C ASN A 118 19.15 -2.01 -12.19
N ASN A 119 19.80 -2.69 -11.25
CA ASN A 119 19.16 -3.63 -10.33
C ASN A 119 18.90 -2.97 -8.98
N TRP A 120 17.83 -3.40 -8.34
CA TRP A 120 17.42 -2.91 -7.03
C TRP A 120 17.89 -3.87 -5.94
N TYR A 121 18.52 -3.34 -4.90
CA TYR A 121 19.09 -4.12 -3.80
C TYR A 121 18.52 -3.65 -2.48
N SER A 122 18.00 -4.57 -1.67
CA SER A 122 17.58 -4.27 -0.32
C SER A 122 18.79 -4.15 0.61
N LEU A 123 18.86 -3.02 1.29
CA LEU A 123 19.90 -2.71 2.27
C LEU A 123 19.44 -3.06 3.68
N MET A 124 18.19 -2.75 4.00
CA MET A 124 17.62 -2.96 5.32
C MET A 124 16.10 -2.88 5.27
N ASP A 125 15.43 -3.69 6.07
CA ASP A 125 13.99 -3.67 6.28
C ASP A 125 13.69 -3.41 7.76
N LYS A 126 12.70 -2.58 8.04
CA LYS A 126 12.27 -2.25 9.40
C LYS A 126 10.76 -2.25 9.51
N PHE A 127 10.28 -2.59 10.71
CA PHE A 127 8.90 -2.31 11.09
C PHE A 127 8.85 -1.04 11.94
N VAL A 128 7.86 -0.19 11.68
CA VAL A 128 7.59 1.00 12.49
C VAL A 128 6.09 1.18 12.69
N TRP A 129 5.68 1.67 13.86
CA TRP A 129 4.35 2.23 14.05
C TRP A 129 4.36 3.71 13.67
N TYR A 130 3.36 4.14 12.92
CA TYR A 130 3.06 5.55 12.70
C TYR A 130 1.81 5.91 13.51
N ASP A 131 1.95 6.82 14.47
CA ASP A 131 0.86 7.39 15.25
C ASP A 131 0.10 8.40 14.39
N LEU A 132 -1.17 8.13 14.09
CA LEU A 132 -2.03 8.97 13.25
C LEU A 132 -2.43 10.29 13.95
N CYS A 133 -2.47 10.31 15.28
CA CYS A 133 -2.84 11.51 16.03
C CYS A 133 -1.63 12.41 16.26
N GLY A 134 -0.49 11.80 16.60
CA GLY A 134 0.74 12.51 16.93
C GLY A 134 1.67 12.77 15.75
N GLU A 135 1.43 12.12 14.61
CA GLU A 135 2.32 12.09 13.43
C GLU A 135 3.75 11.66 13.77
N ARG A 136 3.88 10.64 14.62
CA ARG A 136 5.17 10.15 15.15
C ARG A 136 5.47 8.74 14.69
N ILE A 137 6.76 8.48 14.48
CA ILE A 137 7.27 7.15 14.14
C ILE A 137 7.85 6.49 15.38
N GLU A 138 7.38 5.29 15.70
CA GLU A 138 7.90 4.44 16.77
C GLU A 138 8.53 3.18 16.15
N LYS A 139 9.78 2.86 16.54
CA LYS A 139 10.48 1.67 16.04
C LYS A 139 9.86 0.40 16.63
N VAL A 140 9.64 -0.61 15.78
CA VAL A 140 9.24 -1.95 16.20
C VAL A 140 10.43 -2.89 16.09
N GLU A 141 10.77 -3.57 17.20
CA GLU A 141 11.82 -4.60 17.22
C GLU A 141 11.20 -5.98 17.39
N ILE A 142 11.50 -6.87 16.45
CA ILE A 142 11.12 -8.28 16.53
C ILE A 142 12.41 -9.08 16.56
N ARG A 143 12.59 -9.85 17.64
CA ARG A 143 13.81 -10.66 17.83
C ARG A 143 13.85 -11.79 16.80
N GLY A 144 15.04 -12.00 16.21
CA GLY A 144 15.29 -13.10 15.28
C GLY A 144 14.91 -12.81 13.83
N ILE A 145 14.40 -11.62 13.50
CA ILE A 145 14.18 -11.23 12.10
C ILE A 145 15.52 -10.80 11.45
N PRO A 146 15.81 -11.26 10.22
CA PRO A 146 16.96 -10.78 9.45
C PRO A 146 16.96 -9.27 9.22
N SER A 147 18.10 -8.68 8.89
CA SER A 147 18.15 -7.26 8.54
C SER A 147 17.47 -6.93 7.21
N VAL A 148 17.28 -7.94 6.34
CA VAL A 148 16.64 -7.83 5.03
C VAL A 148 15.60 -8.94 4.89
N PHE A 149 14.36 -8.60 4.57
CA PHE A 149 13.25 -9.53 4.44
C PHE A 149 12.14 -8.99 3.52
N GLU A 150 11.30 -9.88 3.00
CA GLU A 150 10.11 -9.51 2.24
C GLU A 150 8.84 -9.66 3.07
N VAL A 151 7.86 -8.81 2.80
CA VAL A 151 6.53 -8.87 3.42
C VAL A 151 5.49 -9.16 2.36
N HIS A 152 4.69 -10.19 2.62
CA HIS A 152 3.61 -10.64 1.75
C HIS A 152 2.28 -10.52 2.49
N PHE A 153 1.26 -10.04 1.79
CA PHE A 153 -0.09 -9.90 2.34
C PHE A 153 -0.91 -11.12 2.01
N TYR A 154 -1.60 -11.62 3.04
CA TYR A 154 -2.59 -12.66 2.87
C TYR A 154 -3.95 -12.10 3.29
N VAL A 155 -4.90 -12.15 2.35
CA VAL A 155 -6.32 -11.95 2.63
C VAL A 155 -6.98 -13.30 2.47
N GLU A 156 -7.77 -13.70 3.45
CA GLU A 156 -8.49 -14.97 3.40
C GLU A 156 -9.37 -15.05 2.15
N SER A 157 -9.40 -16.25 1.55
CA SER A 157 -10.23 -16.53 0.38
C SER A 157 -11.71 -16.42 0.75
N LEU A 158 -12.48 -15.70 -0.06
CA LEU A 158 -13.95 -15.70 0.02
C LEU A 158 -14.57 -17.07 -0.33
N VAL A 159 -13.79 -17.98 -0.90
CA VAL A 159 -14.21 -19.35 -1.20
C VAL A 159 -13.72 -20.27 -0.09
N PRO A 160 -14.64 -20.91 0.67
CA PRO A 160 -14.25 -21.90 1.66
C PRO A 160 -13.63 -23.11 0.94
N ILE A 161 -12.47 -23.55 1.41
CA ILE A 161 -11.75 -24.71 0.87
C ILE A 161 -12.56 -26.01 1.03
N ASN A 162 -13.53 -26.01 1.96
CA ASN A 162 -14.50 -27.09 2.12
C ASN A 162 -15.85 -26.63 1.55
N GLY A 163 -16.30 -27.25 0.46
CA GLY A 163 -17.55 -26.92 -0.25
C GLY A 163 -18.86 -27.11 0.51
N ASN A 164 -18.83 -27.18 1.85
CA ASN A 164 -19.99 -27.44 2.72
C ASN A 164 -20.04 -26.53 3.97
N ALA A 165 -19.55 -25.28 3.92
CA ALA A 165 -19.63 -24.38 5.08
C ALA A 165 -20.59 -23.21 4.84
N VAL A 166 -21.65 -23.19 5.65
CA VAL A 166 -22.64 -22.14 5.82
C VAL A 166 -21.96 -20.77 5.98
N MET A 167 -22.44 -19.77 5.22
CA MET A 167 -22.03 -18.37 5.32
C MET A 167 -22.25 -17.88 6.75
N ILE A 168 -21.17 -17.71 7.51
CA ILE A 168 -21.20 -16.98 8.78
C ILE A 168 -20.86 -15.55 8.40
N ASN A 169 -21.86 -14.65 8.48
CA ASN A 169 -21.65 -13.22 8.31
C ASN A 169 -20.71 -12.74 9.41
N ASN A 170 -19.44 -12.57 9.10
CA ASN A 170 -18.53 -11.77 9.91
C ASN A 170 -18.64 -10.33 9.41
N GLU A 171 -19.57 -9.58 10.00
CA GLU A 171 -19.40 -8.13 10.07
C GLU A 171 -18.14 -7.89 10.91
N MET A 172 -17.11 -7.31 10.29
CA MET A 172 -15.97 -6.77 11.04
C MET A 172 -16.36 -5.40 11.63
N PRO A 173 -15.87 -5.07 12.83
CA PRO A 173 -16.24 -3.87 13.57
C PRO A 173 -15.83 -2.56 12.89
#